data_AF-A0A412FEM0-F1
#
_entry.id   AF-A0A412FEM0-F1
#
_cell.length_a   1.000
_cell.length_b   1.000
_cell.length_c   1.000
_cell.angle_alpha   90.00
_cell.angle_beta   90.00
_cell.angle_gamma   90.00
#
_symmetry.space_group_name_H-M   'P 1'
#
loop_
_entity.id
_entity.type
_entity.pdbx_description
1 polymer ?
#
loop_
_entity_poly.entity_id
_entity_poly.type
_entity_poly.pdbx_seq_one_letter_code
_entity_poly.pdbx_strand_id
1 'polypeptide(L)'
;MSFSLIIPAAADTEKYQTEMPYIFSLDHEGIMLCVRAIMGLPLSKYDAVYFTILQSHDEKYYLSALLSLQFKRQKINNAKVVILPSTTRNQAETVFETIRREHISGSIFIKDADGYFSCDVEPTNGVAIFPLEKMNLVNPQNKSFVVVDDMFYVTNVIEKKVVSHYFNAGASCFERAEDFCRYFELLSQYGDKLYISHIIYAMLLDKLTFRPLPVTDFYDWGNNGLYKNYINSL
;
A
#
# COMPACT_ATOMS: atom_id res chain seq x y z
N MET A 1 -17.36 -13.47 -3.51
CA MET A 1 -16.68 -12.31 -4.13
C MET A 1 -15.19 -12.56 -3.96
N SER A 2 -14.38 -12.25 -4.96
CA SER A 2 -12.92 -12.34 -4.84
C SER A 2 -12.38 -11.25 -3.91
N PHE A 3 -11.28 -11.54 -3.22
CA PHE A 3 -10.55 -10.60 -2.38
C PHE A 3 -9.07 -10.60 -2.77
N SER A 4 -8.59 -9.48 -3.29
CA SER A 4 -7.23 -9.34 -3.81
C SER A 4 -6.38 -8.38 -2.98
N LEU A 5 -5.12 -8.71 -2.74
CA LEU A 5 -4.12 -7.82 -2.15
C LEU A 5 -3.28 -7.19 -3.27
N ILE A 6 -3.15 -5.86 -3.30
CA ILE A 6 -2.36 -5.13 -4.29
C ILE A 6 -1.24 -4.35 -3.59
N ILE A 7 0.00 -4.59 -4.03
CA ILE A 7 1.20 -3.91 -3.58
C ILE A 7 1.73 -3.07 -4.75
N PRO A 8 1.39 -1.76 -4.82
CA PRO A 8 1.91 -0.88 -5.85
C PRO A 8 3.37 -0.49 -5.55
N ALA A 9 4.31 -1.09 -6.30
CA ALA A 9 5.75 -0.90 -6.18
C ALA A 9 6.36 -0.37 -7.49
N ALA A 10 5.68 0.61 -8.10
CA ALA A 10 5.99 1.13 -9.45
C ALA A 10 6.43 2.61 -9.45
N ALA A 11 6.95 3.12 -8.33
CA ALA A 11 7.39 4.51 -8.24
C ALA A 11 8.75 4.71 -8.93
N ASP A 12 8.86 5.70 -9.83
CA ASP A 12 10.10 6.06 -10.51
C ASP A 12 10.49 7.51 -10.19
N THR A 13 11.40 7.67 -9.23
CA THR A 13 11.93 8.99 -8.84
C THR A 13 13.26 9.23 -9.55
N GLU A 14 13.74 10.47 -9.61
CA GLU A 14 15.07 10.79 -10.19
C GLU A 14 16.19 9.89 -9.61
N LYS A 15 16.11 9.59 -8.30
CA LYS A 15 17.04 8.66 -7.63
C LYS A 15 16.98 7.24 -8.21
N TYR A 16 15.80 6.76 -8.58
CA TYR A 16 15.59 5.39 -9.06
C TYR A 16 15.93 5.19 -10.54
N GLN A 17 16.27 6.27 -11.25
CA GLN A 17 16.86 6.16 -12.59
C GLN A 17 18.27 5.55 -12.53
N THR A 18 19.03 5.85 -11.48
CA THR A 18 20.40 5.36 -11.30
C THR A 18 20.49 4.19 -10.33
N GLU A 19 19.65 4.16 -9.28
CA GLU A 19 19.68 3.16 -8.23
C GLU A 19 18.44 2.24 -8.23
N MET A 20 18.52 1.08 -7.57
CA MET A 20 17.34 0.23 -7.38
C MET A 20 16.44 0.85 -6.30
N PRO A 21 15.11 0.90 -6.48
CA PRO A 21 14.21 1.31 -5.40
C PRO A 21 14.42 0.47 -4.14
N TYR A 22 14.60 1.13 -2.99
CA TYR A 22 15.05 0.45 -1.77
C TYR A 22 14.07 -0.61 -1.27
N ILE A 23 12.77 -0.51 -1.61
CA ILE A 23 11.76 -1.51 -1.29
C ILE A 23 12.06 -2.90 -1.88
N PHE A 24 12.94 -2.97 -2.90
CA PHE A 24 13.42 -4.22 -3.47
C PHE A 24 14.74 -4.71 -2.84
N SER A 25 15.35 -3.95 -1.93
CA SER A 25 16.50 -4.38 -1.15
C SER A 25 16.13 -5.51 -0.18
N LEU A 26 17.12 -6.31 0.18
CA LEU A 26 16.98 -7.37 1.17
C LEU A 26 17.13 -6.82 2.59
N ASP A 27 16.34 -7.35 3.51
CA ASP A 27 16.57 -7.21 4.94
C ASP A 27 17.64 -8.18 5.45
N HIS A 28 17.87 -8.17 6.76
CA HIS A 28 18.88 -9.00 7.43
C HIS A 28 18.61 -10.51 7.33
N GLU A 29 17.37 -10.94 7.05
CA GLU A 29 17.02 -12.35 6.82
C GLU A 29 17.08 -12.71 5.32
N GLY A 30 17.49 -11.77 4.46
CA GLY A 30 17.54 -11.96 3.02
C GLY A 30 16.17 -11.96 2.35
N ILE A 31 15.18 -11.29 2.96
CA ILE A 31 13.83 -11.11 2.42
C ILE A 31 13.71 -9.71 1.82
N MET A 32 13.17 -9.59 0.61
CA MET A 32 12.92 -8.28 0.00
C MET A 32 11.93 -7.48 0.84
N LEU A 33 12.19 -6.19 1.09
CA LEU A 33 11.34 -5.37 1.95
C LEU A 33 9.87 -5.35 1.52
N CYS A 34 9.58 -5.24 0.23
CA CYS A 34 8.22 -5.30 -0.29
C CYS A 34 7.52 -6.63 0.02
N VAL A 35 8.26 -7.73 0.09
CA VAL A 35 7.73 -9.04 0.53
C VAL A 35 7.57 -9.05 2.05
N ARG A 36 8.55 -8.53 2.79
CA ARG A 36 8.45 -8.39 4.25
C ARG A 36 7.20 -7.62 4.64
N ALA A 37 6.91 -6.52 3.95
CA ALA A 37 5.79 -5.60 4.21
C ALA A 37 4.41 -6.30 4.34
N ILE A 38 4.24 -7.47 3.72
CA ILE A 38 2.98 -8.23 3.74
C ILE A 38 3.02 -9.47 4.66
N MET A 39 4.15 -9.80 5.27
CA MET A 39 4.30 -11.03 6.08
C MET A 39 3.51 -11.02 7.39
N GLY A 40 3.06 -9.84 7.86
CA GLY A 40 2.17 -9.72 9.02
C GLY A 40 0.68 -9.88 8.66
N LEU A 41 0.34 -9.95 7.37
CA LEU A 41 -1.04 -10.07 6.90
C LEU A 41 -1.46 -11.55 6.81
N PRO A 42 -2.74 -11.88 7.02
CA PRO A 42 -3.26 -13.23 6.85
C PRO A 42 -3.40 -13.57 5.36
N LEU A 43 -2.28 -13.89 4.69
CA LEU A 43 -2.21 -14.06 3.23
C LEU A 43 -3.16 -15.12 2.65
N SER A 44 -3.60 -16.07 3.48
CA SER A 44 -4.58 -17.10 3.11
C SER A 44 -6.01 -16.58 2.93
N LYS A 45 -6.33 -15.38 3.43
CA LYS A 45 -7.65 -14.74 3.22
C LYS A 45 -7.79 -14.14 1.82
N TYR A 46 -6.70 -13.91 1.10
CA TYR A 46 -6.72 -13.35 -0.24
C TYR A 46 -6.71 -14.45 -1.30
N ASP A 47 -7.54 -14.31 -2.33
CA ASP A 47 -7.52 -15.20 -3.49
C ASP A 47 -6.25 -15.00 -4.33
N ALA A 48 -5.75 -13.75 -4.39
CA ALA A 48 -4.55 -13.41 -5.13
C ALA A 48 -3.82 -12.20 -4.52
N VAL A 49 -2.50 -12.21 -4.63
CA VAL A 49 -1.59 -11.13 -4.21
C VAL A 49 -0.84 -10.60 -5.43
N TYR A 50 -0.92 -9.30 -5.67
CA TYR A 50 -0.40 -8.64 -6.85
C TYR A 50 0.73 -7.69 -6.45
N PHE A 51 1.95 -7.97 -6.92
CA PHE A 51 3.07 -7.04 -6.82
C PHE A 51 3.22 -6.31 -8.14
N THR A 52 2.85 -5.02 -8.17
CA THR A 52 2.91 -4.22 -9.40
C THR A 52 4.21 -3.45 -9.46
N ILE A 53 5.03 -3.73 -10.48
CA ILE A 53 6.36 -3.13 -10.69
C ILE A 53 6.45 -2.46 -12.06
N LEU A 54 7.49 -1.65 -12.28
CA LEU A 54 7.79 -1.07 -13.60
C LEU A 54 8.67 -1.99 -14.45
N GLN A 55 8.37 -2.02 -15.75
CA GLN A 55 9.18 -2.75 -16.74
C GLN A 55 10.63 -2.26 -16.76
N SER A 56 10.87 -0.95 -16.68
CA SER A 56 12.23 -0.38 -16.66
C SER A 56 13.06 -0.87 -15.47
N HIS A 57 12.43 -1.07 -14.31
CA HIS A 57 13.10 -1.61 -13.13
C HIS A 57 13.27 -3.13 -13.24
N ASP A 58 12.30 -3.84 -13.79
CA ASP A 58 12.39 -5.28 -14.02
C ASP A 58 13.54 -5.63 -14.97
N GLU A 59 13.64 -4.94 -16.11
CA GLU A 59 14.71 -5.18 -17.10
C GLU A 59 16.10 -4.90 -16.54
N LYS A 60 16.23 -3.88 -15.67
CA LYS A 60 17.51 -3.48 -15.09
C LYS A 60 17.96 -4.40 -13.95
N TYR A 61 17.04 -4.93 -13.15
CA TYR A 61 17.35 -5.65 -11.90
C TYR A 61 16.75 -7.06 -11.80
N TYR A 62 16.07 -7.55 -12.83
CA TYR A 62 15.41 -8.86 -12.87
C TYR A 62 14.42 -9.07 -11.72
N LEU A 63 13.67 -8.02 -11.36
CA LEU A 63 12.82 -7.99 -10.16
C LEU A 63 11.74 -9.06 -10.16
N SER A 64 11.12 -9.35 -11.30
CA SER A 64 10.09 -10.38 -11.45
C SER A 64 10.62 -11.77 -11.11
N ALA A 65 11.84 -12.09 -11.53
CA ALA A 65 12.51 -13.34 -11.20
C ALA A 65 12.88 -13.40 -9.71
N LEU A 66 13.42 -12.31 -9.15
CA LEU A 66 13.77 -12.21 -7.73
C LEU A 66 12.54 -12.34 -6.82
N LEU A 67 11.45 -11.64 -7.14
CA LEU A 67 10.16 -11.74 -6.43
C LEU A 67 9.59 -13.15 -6.52
N SER A 68 9.62 -13.77 -7.70
CA SER A 68 9.18 -15.16 -7.89
C SER A 68 9.97 -16.14 -7.01
N LEU A 69 11.28 -15.91 -6.83
CA LEU A 69 12.10 -16.71 -5.92
C LEU A 69 11.72 -16.47 -4.45
N GLN A 70 11.48 -15.21 -4.06
CA GLN A 70 11.03 -14.87 -2.71
C GLN A 70 9.68 -15.53 -2.39
N PHE A 71 8.70 -15.46 -3.29
CA PHE A 71 7.39 -16.09 -3.09
C PHE A 71 7.52 -17.60 -2.85
N LYS A 72 8.36 -18.29 -3.64
CA LYS A 72 8.63 -19.72 -3.45
C LYS A 72 9.27 -20.02 -2.10
N ARG A 73 10.30 -19.25 -1.70
CA ARG A 73 10.99 -19.41 -0.41
C ARG A 73 10.05 -19.19 0.77
N GLN A 74 9.17 -18.18 0.68
CA GLN A 74 8.21 -17.82 1.72
C GLN A 74 6.88 -18.58 1.63
N LYS A 75 6.74 -19.52 0.66
CA LYS A 75 5.52 -20.31 0.43
C LYS A 75 4.26 -19.46 0.16
N ILE A 76 4.43 -18.30 -0.48
CA ILE A 76 3.35 -17.41 -0.90
C ILE A 76 2.86 -17.86 -2.28
N ASN A 77 1.92 -18.81 -2.31
CA ASN A 77 1.52 -19.51 -3.54
C ASN A 77 0.51 -18.74 -4.40
N ASN A 78 -0.18 -17.76 -3.82
CA ASN A 78 -1.19 -16.92 -4.49
C ASN A 78 -0.62 -15.58 -4.98
N ALA A 79 0.70 -15.38 -4.93
CA ALA A 79 1.35 -14.15 -5.37
C ALA A 79 1.76 -14.20 -6.85
N LYS A 80 1.62 -13.07 -7.53
CA LYS A 80 2.15 -12.84 -8.88
C LYS A 80 2.66 -11.41 -9.06
N VAL A 81 3.55 -11.25 -10.03
CA VAL A 81 4.12 -9.96 -10.42
C VAL A 81 3.35 -9.41 -11.62
N VAL A 82 2.94 -8.15 -11.53
CA VAL A 82 2.31 -7.40 -12.62
C VAL A 82 3.31 -6.34 -13.08
N ILE A 83 3.63 -6.33 -14.38
CA ILE A 83 4.63 -5.42 -14.94
C ILE A 83 3.90 -4.33 -15.73
N LEU A 84 4.06 -3.08 -15.30
CA LEU A 84 3.58 -1.92 -16.03
C LEU A 84 4.64 -1.46 -17.06
N PRO A 85 4.27 -1.22 -18.32
CA PRO A 85 5.22 -0.86 -19.37
C PRO A 85 5.76 0.56 -19.25
N SER A 86 5.08 1.43 -18.51
CA SER A 86 5.44 2.84 -18.34
C SER A 86 5.13 3.31 -16.92
N THR A 87 5.81 4.37 -16.51
CA THR A 87 5.57 5.05 -15.23
C THR A 87 4.12 5.54 -15.11
N THR A 88 3.58 5.49 -13.91
CA THR A 88 2.31 6.12 -13.54
C THR A 88 2.55 7.42 -12.79
N ARG A 89 1.64 8.37 -12.89
CA ARG A 89 1.67 9.70 -12.24
C ARG A 89 1.67 9.60 -10.73
N ASN A 90 0.99 8.60 -10.17
CA ASN A 90 0.87 8.36 -8.74
C ASN A 90 0.50 6.91 -8.43
N GLN A 91 0.52 6.57 -7.14
CA GLN A 91 0.18 5.24 -6.64
C GLN A 91 -1.26 4.82 -6.97
N ALA A 92 -2.22 5.75 -6.93
CA ALA A 92 -3.62 5.43 -7.25
C ALA A 92 -3.75 4.97 -8.71
N GLU A 93 -3.01 5.60 -9.63
CA GLU A 93 -2.93 5.16 -11.03
C GLU A 93 -2.24 3.80 -11.19
N THR A 94 -1.19 3.51 -10.40
CA THR A 94 -0.58 2.17 -10.36
C THR A 94 -1.62 1.10 -10.00
N VAL A 95 -2.44 1.35 -8.98
CA VAL A 95 -3.50 0.42 -8.56
C VAL A 95 -4.56 0.29 -9.65
N PHE A 96 -5.02 1.41 -10.22
CA PHE A 96 -6.00 1.41 -11.31
C PHE A 96 -5.54 0.58 -12.51
N GLU A 97 -4.30 0.78 -12.96
CA GLU A 97 -3.70 0.00 -14.05
C GLU A 97 -3.58 -1.49 -13.72
N THR A 98 -3.26 -1.81 -12.45
CA THR A 98 -3.23 -3.20 -11.96
C THR A 98 -4.60 -3.85 -12.07
N ILE A 99 -5.64 -3.18 -11.58
CA ILE A 99 -7.03 -3.67 -11.63
C ILE A 99 -7.45 -3.91 -13.08
N ARG A 100 -7.18 -2.95 -13.98
CA ARG A 100 -7.58 -3.03 -15.38
C ARG A 100 -6.88 -4.18 -16.12
N ARG A 101 -5.57 -4.34 -15.93
CA ARG A 101 -4.76 -5.36 -16.64
C ARG A 101 -5.08 -6.77 -16.18
N GLU A 102 -5.34 -6.93 -14.89
CA GLU A 102 -5.58 -8.24 -14.29
C GLU A 102 -7.08 -8.57 -14.16
N HIS A 103 -7.94 -7.68 -14.67
CA HIS A 103 -9.41 -7.80 -14.58
C HIS A 103 -9.89 -8.08 -13.14
N ILE A 104 -9.29 -7.39 -12.16
CA ILE A 104 -9.61 -7.58 -10.74
C ILE A 104 -11.03 -7.08 -10.48
N SER A 105 -11.82 -7.91 -9.81
CA SER A 105 -13.17 -7.61 -9.36
C SER A 105 -13.34 -8.01 -7.90
N GLY A 106 -14.46 -7.62 -7.29
CA GLY A 106 -14.69 -7.83 -5.86
C GLY A 106 -13.83 -6.88 -5.02
N SER A 107 -13.43 -7.34 -3.84
CA SER A 107 -12.75 -6.48 -2.86
C SER A 107 -11.25 -6.41 -3.13
N ILE A 108 -10.67 -5.25 -2.85
CA ILE A 108 -9.23 -5.02 -2.96
C ILE A 108 -8.69 -4.47 -1.65
N PHE A 109 -7.55 -4.98 -1.22
CA PHE A 109 -6.75 -4.43 -0.14
C PHE A 109 -5.48 -3.86 -0.76
N ILE A 110 -5.27 -2.55 -0.65
CA ILE A 110 -4.08 -1.88 -1.17
C ILE A 110 -3.13 -1.68 0.00
N LYS A 111 -1.87 -2.09 -0.16
CA LYS A 111 -0.84 -2.05 0.89
C LYS A 111 0.46 -1.48 0.35
N ASP A 112 0.99 -0.47 1.04
CA ASP A 112 2.29 0.12 0.72
C ASP A 112 3.44 -0.86 1.02
N ALA A 113 4.50 -0.80 0.19
CA ALA A 113 5.65 -1.69 0.30
C ALA A 113 6.72 -1.19 1.30
N ASP A 114 6.55 0.01 1.88
CA ASP A 114 7.52 0.72 2.69
C ASP A 114 7.26 0.63 4.21
N GLY A 115 6.46 -0.34 4.63
CA GLY A 115 6.24 -0.60 6.05
C GLY A 115 5.63 -1.97 6.31
N TYR A 116 5.85 -2.48 7.51
CA TYR A 116 5.30 -3.73 8.00
C TYR A 116 4.23 -3.46 9.05
N PHE A 117 3.18 -4.27 9.08
CA PHE A 117 2.27 -4.38 10.21
C PHE A 117 1.49 -5.70 10.16
N SER A 118 0.87 -6.03 11.30
CA SER A 118 -0.08 -7.12 11.45
C SER A 118 -1.50 -6.57 11.63
N CYS A 119 -2.48 -7.14 10.95
CA CYS A 119 -3.89 -6.84 11.21
C CYS A 119 -4.84 -7.96 10.75
N ASP A 120 -6.04 -7.96 11.32
CA ASP A 120 -7.17 -8.69 10.75
C ASP A 120 -7.75 -7.90 9.57
N VAL A 121 -8.06 -8.62 8.49
CA VAL A 121 -8.60 -8.05 7.27
C VAL A 121 -9.94 -8.70 6.93
N GLU A 122 -10.89 -7.86 6.53
CA GLU A 122 -12.21 -8.25 6.05
C GLU A 122 -12.49 -7.52 4.73
N PRO A 123 -13.23 -8.13 3.78
CA PRO A 123 -13.49 -7.60 2.45
C PRO A 123 -14.55 -6.48 2.47
N THR A 124 -14.30 -5.44 3.27
CA THR A 124 -15.19 -4.28 3.46
C THR A 124 -14.38 -2.99 3.42
N ASN A 125 -15.03 -1.86 3.13
CA ASN A 125 -14.37 -0.55 3.13
C ASN A 125 -13.68 -0.26 4.47
N GLY A 126 -12.36 -0.06 4.45
CA GLY A 126 -11.59 0.18 5.66
C GLY A 126 -10.28 0.90 5.44
N VAL A 127 -9.78 1.53 6.49
CA VAL A 127 -8.51 2.26 6.49
C VAL A 127 -7.64 1.73 7.62
N ALA A 128 -6.42 1.27 7.29
CA ALA A 128 -5.48 0.78 8.30
C ALA A 128 -5.02 1.94 9.17
N ILE A 129 -5.27 1.88 10.48
CA ILE A 129 -4.93 2.95 11.42
C ILE A 129 -3.91 2.49 12.46
N PHE A 130 -3.01 3.41 12.81
CA PHE A 130 -2.09 3.25 13.94
C PHE A 130 -2.07 4.54 14.78
N PRO A 131 -2.05 4.45 16.12
CA PRO A 131 -2.00 5.62 16.99
C PRO A 131 -0.60 6.24 17.01
N LEU A 132 -0.54 7.56 16.93
CA LEU A 132 0.69 8.36 16.94
C LEU A 132 1.53 8.11 18.20
N GLU A 133 0.88 7.91 19.34
CA GLU A 133 1.51 7.73 20.66
C GLU A 133 2.32 6.44 20.77
N LYS A 134 2.07 5.47 19.88
CA LYS A 134 2.84 4.21 19.83
C LYS A 134 4.09 4.30 18.94
N MET A 135 4.33 5.44 18.30
CA MET A 135 5.53 5.67 17.48
C MET A 135 6.68 6.22 18.31
N ASN A 136 7.86 5.59 18.21
CA ASN A 136 9.08 6.14 18.82
C ASN A 136 9.60 7.38 18.06
N LEU A 137 9.43 7.40 16.74
CA LEU A 137 9.85 8.46 15.84
C LEU A 137 8.74 8.65 14.81
N VAL A 138 8.23 9.88 14.68
CA VAL A 138 7.23 10.20 13.68
C VAL A 138 7.55 11.51 13.00
N ASN A 139 7.38 11.53 11.68
CA ASN A 139 7.32 12.77 10.90
C ASN A 139 5.88 12.97 10.40
N PRO A 140 5.08 13.84 11.06
CA PRO A 140 3.69 14.09 10.68
C PRO A 140 3.51 14.59 9.24
N GLN A 141 4.52 15.21 8.64
CA GLN A 141 4.44 15.77 7.29
C GLN A 141 4.34 14.71 6.18
N ASN A 142 4.64 13.45 6.50
CA ASN A 142 4.62 12.33 5.55
C ASN A 142 3.47 11.36 5.82
N LYS A 143 2.49 11.74 6.65
CA LYS A 143 1.39 10.86 7.07
C LYS A 143 0.04 11.42 6.65
N SER A 144 -0.88 10.51 6.37
CA SER A 144 -2.30 10.78 6.20
C SER A 144 -2.99 10.56 7.54
N PHE A 145 -3.72 11.54 8.07
CA PHE A 145 -4.40 11.43 9.37
C PHE A 145 -5.85 11.02 9.19
N VAL A 146 -6.33 10.13 10.06
CA VAL A 146 -7.65 9.49 9.97
C VAL A 146 -8.49 9.91 11.17
N VAL A 147 -9.63 10.54 10.91
CA VAL A 147 -10.58 10.90 11.98
C VAL A 147 -11.61 9.79 12.09
N VAL A 148 -11.81 9.29 13.31
CA VAL A 148 -12.74 8.22 13.65
C VAL A 148 -13.74 8.76 14.67
N ASP A 149 -15.03 8.49 14.48
CA ASP A 149 -16.08 8.88 15.43
C ASP A 149 -16.31 7.83 16.54
N ASP A 150 -17.17 8.16 17.50
CA ASP A 150 -17.49 7.30 18.64
C ASP A 150 -18.22 5.99 18.26
N MET A 151 -18.75 5.93 17.03
CA MET A 151 -19.39 4.73 16.46
C MET A 151 -18.42 3.88 15.63
N PHE A 152 -17.13 4.18 15.68
CA PHE A 152 -16.05 3.53 14.93
C PHE A 152 -16.23 3.62 13.41
N TYR A 153 -16.68 4.78 12.91
CA TYR A 153 -16.63 5.11 11.49
C TYR A 153 -15.51 6.09 11.19
N VAL A 154 -14.82 5.88 10.07
CA VAL A 154 -13.91 6.89 9.52
C VAL A 154 -14.76 8.02 8.97
N THR A 155 -14.56 9.24 9.48
CA THR A 155 -15.27 10.44 9.04
C THR A 155 -14.40 11.34 8.17
N ASN A 156 -13.09 11.19 8.23
CA ASN A 156 -12.16 11.97 7.41
C ASN A 156 -10.81 11.27 7.24
N VAL A 157 -10.14 11.53 6.11
CA VAL A 157 -8.75 11.14 5.84
C VAL A 157 -8.05 12.31 5.17
N ILE A 158 -7.03 12.87 5.82
CA ILE A 158 -6.38 14.12 5.37
C ILE A 158 -4.87 13.93 5.22
N GLU A 159 -4.35 14.20 4.03
CA GLU A 159 -2.92 14.20 3.74
C GLU A 159 -2.17 15.33 4.43
N LYS A 160 -1.04 14.98 5.06
CA LYS A 160 0.01 15.92 5.50
C LYS A 160 -0.44 17.00 6.47
N LYS A 161 -1.57 16.79 7.16
CA LYS A 161 -2.12 17.69 8.17
C LYS A 161 -2.63 16.88 9.37
N VAL A 162 -2.08 17.17 10.54
CA VAL A 162 -2.49 16.53 11.80
C VAL A 162 -3.89 17.00 12.18
N VAL A 163 -4.84 16.06 12.24
CA VAL A 163 -6.25 16.33 12.64
C VAL A 163 -6.79 15.35 13.67
N SER A 164 -6.03 14.30 14.00
CA SER A 164 -6.36 13.26 14.98
C SER A 164 -5.06 12.58 15.44
N HIS A 165 -5.16 11.69 16.44
CA HIS A 165 -4.03 10.85 16.86
C HIS A 165 -3.85 9.61 15.97
N TYR A 166 -4.83 9.25 15.14
CA TYR A 166 -4.68 8.13 14.21
C TYR A 166 -4.12 8.60 12.87
N PHE A 167 -3.15 7.86 12.36
CA PHE A 167 -2.68 7.99 10.99
C PHE A 167 -2.91 6.71 10.20
N ASN A 168 -2.98 6.83 8.87
CA ASN A 168 -3.07 5.71 7.96
C ASN A 168 -1.73 4.97 7.92
N ALA A 169 -1.73 3.69 8.29
CA ALA A 169 -0.55 2.83 8.34
C ALA A 169 -0.05 2.36 6.96
N GLY A 170 -0.55 2.96 5.87
CA GLY A 170 -0.18 2.63 4.50
C GLY A 170 -1.00 1.48 3.93
N ALA A 171 -2.28 1.38 4.31
CA ALA A 171 -3.20 0.44 3.65
C ALA A 171 -4.66 0.87 3.71
N SER A 172 -5.42 0.41 2.73
CA SER A 172 -6.86 0.66 2.64
C SER A 172 -7.55 -0.47 1.91
N CYS A 173 -8.72 -0.85 2.40
CA CYS A 173 -9.58 -1.85 1.80
C CYS A 173 -10.76 -1.17 1.12
N PHE A 174 -11.07 -1.60 -0.09
CA PHE A 174 -12.25 -1.20 -0.84
C PHE A 174 -13.09 -2.45 -1.08
N GLU A 175 -14.35 -2.41 -0.68
CA GLU A 175 -15.29 -3.52 -0.86
C GLU A 175 -15.45 -3.90 -2.34
N ARG A 176 -15.32 -2.90 -3.22
CA ARG A 176 -15.51 -3.03 -4.67
C ARG A 176 -14.40 -2.33 -5.43
N ALA A 177 -13.64 -3.08 -6.23
CA ALA A 177 -12.64 -2.55 -7.14
C ALA A 177 -13.24 -1.55 -8.14
N GLU A 178 -14.49 -1.76 -8.55
CA GLU A 178 -15.18 -0.89 -9.49
C GLU A 178 -15.44 0.50 -8.90
N ASP A 179 -15.73 0.58 -7.60
CA ASP A 179 -15.87 1.88 -6.92
C ASP A 179 -14.52 2.60 -6.88
N PHE A 180 -13.44 1.91 -6.50
CA PHE A 180 -12.10 2.50 -6.56
C PHE A 180 -11.78 3.07 -7.94
N CYS A 181 -12.00 2.29 -9.01
CA CYS A 181 -11.77 2.73 -10.38
C CYS A 181 -12.62 3.95 -10.76
N ARG A 182 -13.92 3.93 -10.44
CA ARG A 182 -14.83 5.05 -10.69
C ARG A 182 -14.35 6.34 -10.04
N TYR A 183 -14.00 6.30 -8.74
CA TYR A 183 -13.53 7.49 -8.03
C TYR A 183 -12.13 7.93 -8.50
N PHE A 184 -11.24 6.99 -8.84
CA PHE A 184 -9.96 7.33 -9.45
C PHE A 184 -10.17 8.11 -10.76
N GLU A 185 -10.99 7.62 -11.68
CA GLU A 185 -11.26 8.28 -12.96
C GLU A 185 -11.82 9.69 -12.76
N LEU A 186 -12.81 9.85 -11.87
CA LEU A 186 -13.39 11.15 -11.50
C LEU A 186 -12.35 12.14 -10.97
N LEU A 187 -11.38 11.67 -10.19
CA LEU A 187 -10.39 12.52 -9.52
C LEU A 187 -9.08 12.68 -10.30
N SER A 188 -8.81 11.80 -11.26
CA SER A 188 -7.56 11.75 -12.04
C SER A 188 -7.30 13.03 -12.87
N GLN A 189 -8.35 13.82 -13.12
CA GLN A 189 -8.28 15.12 -13.78
C GLN A 189 -7.66 16.23 -12.91
N TYR A 190 -7.61 16.05 -11.58
CA TYR A 190 -7.08 17.07 -10.65
C TYR A 190 -5.55 17.04 -10.49
N GLY A 191 -4.85 16.27 -11.33
CA GLY A 191 -3.39 16.32 -11.50
C GLY A 191 -2.61 15.23 -10.74
N ASP A 192 -1.29 15.39 -10.72
CA ASP A 192 -0.36 14.32 -10.33
C ASP A 192 -0.36 14.01 -8.83
N LYS A 193 -0.84 14.94 -7.99
CA LYS A 193 -0.90 14.79 -6.52
C LYS A 193 -2.19 14.12 -6.04
N LEU A 194 -2.58 13.01 -6.67
CA LEU A 194 -3.70 12.19 -6.25
C LEU A 194 -3.22 11.04 -5.34
N TYR A 195 -3.71 11.01 -4.11
CA TYR A 195 -3.43 9.95 -3.14
C TYR A 195 -4.70 9.10 -2.91
N ILE A 196 -4.52 7.87 -2.42
CA ILE A 196 -5.63 6.97 -2.09
C ILE A 196 -6.57 7.60 -1.04
N SER A 197 -6.03 8.38 -0.11
CA SER A 197 -6.79 9.17 0.87
C SER A 197 -7.78 10.15 0.23
N HIS A 198 -7.44 10.78 -0.91
CA HIS A 198 -8.36 11.65 -1.64
C HIS A 198 -9.53 10.85 -2.24
N ILE A 199 -9.27 9.63 -2.73
CA ILE A 199 -10.32 8.72 -3.23
C ILE A 199 -11.26 8.33 -2.09
N ILE A 200 -10.70 7.93 -0.94
CA ILE A 200 -11.50 7.61 0.26
C ILE A 200 -12.32 8.82 0.70
N TYR A 201 -11.72 10.01 0.72
CA TYR A 201 -12.42 11.23 1.11
C TYR A 201 -13.60 11.55 0.17
N ALA A 202 -13.42 11.40 -1.15
CA ALA A 202 -14.52 11.56 -2.10
C ALA A 202 -15.64 10.52 -1.88
N MET A 203 -15.29 9.27 -1.57
CA MET A 203 -16.26 8.22 -1.22
C MET A 203 -17.03 8.55 0.07
N LEU A 204 -16.36 9.09 1.09
CA LEU A 204 -16.99 9.54 2.33
C LEU A 204 -18.00 10.68 2.08
N LEU A 205 -17.67 11.62 1.19
CA LEU A 205 -18.60 12.70 0.78
C LEU A 205 -19.87 12.15 0.12
N ASP A 206 -19.74 11.05 -0.63
CA ASP A 206 -20.86 10.33 -1.23
C ASP A 206 -21.55 9.34 -0.27
N LYS A 207 -21.24 9.42 1.03
CA LYS A 207 -21.81 8.61 2.13
C LYS A 207 -21.46 7.13 2.09
N LEU A 208 -20.42 6.73 1.36
CA LEU A 208 -19.86 5.39 1.49
C LEU A 208 -19.08 5.32 2.80
N THR A 209 -19.40 4.35 3.65
CA THR A 209 -18.80 4.23 4.98
C THR A 209 -17.49 3.47 4.94
N PHE A 210 -16.51 3.92 5.72
CA PHE A 210 -15.26 3.21 5.97
C PHE A 210 -15.12 2.91 7.46
N ARG A 211 -14.55 1.73 7.80
CA ARG A 211 -14.20 1.36 9.16
C ARG A 211 -12.70 1.55 9.43
N PRO A 212 -12.30 1.93 10.64
CA PRO A 212 -10.91 1.83 11.04
C PRO A 212 -10.51 0.35 11.10
N LEU A 213 -9.32 0.03 10.59
CA LEU A 213 -8.68 -1.26 10.71
C LEU A 213 -7.45 -1.10 11.61
N PRO A 214 -7.55 -1.32 12.92
CA PRO A 214 -6.41 -1.19 13.82
C PRO A 214 -5.29 -2.15 13.43
N VAL A 215 -4.07 -1.64 13.32
CA VAL A 215 -2.89 -2.46 13.05
C VAL A 215 -2.00 -2.58 14.29
N THR A 216 -1.17 -3.60 14.29
CA THR A 216 -0.20 -3.94 15.35
C THR A 216 1.17 -4.18 14.73
N ASP A 217 2.22 -4.22 15.55
CA ASP A 217 3.59 -4.47 15.11
C ASP A 217 4.05 -3.55 13.98
N PHE A 218 3.68 -2.27 14.03
CA PHE A 218 3.94 -1.33 12.94
C PHE A 218 5.42 -0.93 12.86
N TYR A 219 6.04 -1.15 11.70
CA TYR A 219 7.36 -0.64 11.33
C TYR A 219 7.26 0.21 10.07
N ASP A 220 7.87 1.39 10.12
CA ASP A 220 7.90 2.35 9.02
C ASP A 220 9.30 2.42 8.41
N TRP A 221 9.39 2.27 7.09
CA TRP A 221 10.63 2.40 6.31
C TRP A 221 10.56 3.55 5.29
N GLY A 222 9.49 4.34 5.28
CA GLY A 222 9.16 5.34 4.27
C GLY A 222 10.14 6.53 4.13
N ASN A 223 11.22 6.56 4.92
CA ASN A 223 12.33 7.51 4.76
C ASN A 223 13.67 6.77 4.91
N ASN A 224 14.68 7.19 4.14
CA ASN A 224 16.06 6.68 4.20
C ASN A 224 16.61 6.56 5.65
N GLY A 225 16.27 7.49 6.55
CA GLY A 225 16.68 7.40 7.95
C GLY A 225 16.04 6.21 8.69
N LEU A 226 14.75 6.00 8.51
CA LEU A 226 14.00 4.89 9.11
C LEU A 226 14.42 3.55 8.52
N TYR A 227 14.58 3.48 7.18
CA TYR A 227 15.13 2.32 6.50
C TYR A 227 16.54 1.97 7.00
N LYS A 228 17.46 2.95 7.06
CA LYS A 228 18.81 2.72 7.60
C LYS A 228 18.78 2.26 9.04
N ASN A 229 17.90 2.83 9.87
CA ASN A 229 17.73 2.37 11.25
C ASN A 229 17.29 0.91 11.29
N TYR A 230 16.35 0.48 10.44
CA TYR A 230 15.89 -0.91 10.38
C TYR A 230 16.98 -1.88 9.90
N ILE A 231 17.75 -1.52 8.87
CA ILE A 231 18.83 -2.37 8.37
C ILE A 231 20.01 -2.42 9.35
N ASN A 232 20.24 -1.33 10.09
CA ASN A 232 21.33 -1.23 11.08
C ASN A 232 20.90 -1.64 12.50
N SER A 233 19.63 -1.93 12.78
CA SER A 233 19.14 -2.31 14.12
C SER A 233 19.42 -3.78 14.42
N LEU A 234 20.71 -4.13 14.37
CA LEU A 234 21.33 -5.32 14.97
C LEU A 234 22.54 -4.86 15.80
#